data_AF-A0A2G9YCC9-F1
#
_entry.id   AF-A0A2G9YCC9-F1
#
_cell.length_a   1.000
_cell.length_b   1.000
_cell.length_c   1.000
_cell.angle_alpha   90.00
_cell.angle_beta   90.00
_cell.angle_gamma   90.00
#
_symmetry.space_group_name_H-M   'P 1'
#
loop_
_entity.id
_entity.type
_entity.pdbx_description
1 polymer ?
#
loop_
_entity_poly.entity_id
_entity_poly.type
_entity_poly.pdbx_seq_one_letter_code
_entity_poly.pdbx_strand_id
1 'polypeptide(L)'
;MQAGLNKRELEKQYPVIDRISFESDYKYAATFHYVSEHKNSLYVMGAPEEIIARSIDLDIDGRKEKLGTSESDKLMQKFESLTQKGLRVLACAHKDYEAGIKYQNLSDLVKGLTLVGFIALKDPLRQDAKEIYWHHQKGRHSHRYCNWRSPINCQSHCRRNRS
;
A
#
# COMPACT_ATOMS: atom_id res chain seq x y z
N MET A 1 12.27 1.20 -18.04
CA MET A 1 13.16 0.23 -17.34
C MET A 1 12.68 -1.17 -17.68
N GLN A 2 13.35 -1.84 -18.60
CA GLN A 2 13.03 -3.21 -18.98
C GLN A 2 14.14 -4.07 -18.40
N ALA A 3 14.00 -4.43 -17.12
CA ALA A 3 14.83 -5.48 -16.54
C ALA A 3 14.52 -6.74 -17.36
N GLY A 4 15.54 -7.41 -17.90
CA GLY A 4 15.45 -8.59 -18.78
C GLY A 4 14.89 -9.86 -18.12
N LEU A 5 13.95 -9.70 -17.18
CA LEU A 5 13.24 -10.77 -16.52
C LEU A 5 11.91 -10.97 -17.26
N ASN A 6 11.86 -12.04 -18.06
CA ASN A 6 10.63 -12.46 -18.70
C ASN A 6 9.71 -13.05 -17.62
N LYS A 7 8.70 -12.28 -17.21
CA LYS A 7 7.72 -12.69 -16.20
C LYS A 7 7.17 -14.09 -16.47
N ARG A 8 6.90 -14.43 -17.73
CA ARG A 8 6.37 -15.75 -18.11
C ARG A 8 7.36 -16.89 -17.89
N GLU A 9 8.66 -16.63 -17.97
CA GLU A 9 9.68 -17.64 -17.67
C GLU A 9 9.84 -17.84 -16.16
N LEU A 10 9.79 -16.77 -15.37
CA LEU A 10 9.80 -16.86 -13.91
C LEU A 10 8.56 -17.58 -13.37
N GLU A 11 7.37 -17.30 -13.92
CA GLU A 11 6.13 -17.98 -13.54
C GLU A 11 6.14 -19.48 -13.92
N LYS A 12 6.91 -19.86 -14.96
CA LYS A 12 7.13 -21.28 -15.31
C LYS A 12 8.13 -21.96 -14.39
N GLN A 13 9.17 -21.24 -13.95
CA GLN A 13 10.19 -21.78 -13.05
C GLN A 13 9.67 -21.94 -11.62
N TYR A 14 8.80 -21.03 -11.18
CA TYR A 14 8.24 -21.02 -9.82
C TYR A 14 6.71 -21.01 -9.86
N PRO A 15 6.06 -22.16 -10.14
CA PRO A 15 4.62 -22.23 -10.30
C PRO A 15 3.92 -21.84 -8.99
N VAL A 16 2.89 -21.01 -9.12
CA VAL A 16 2.06 -20.56 -8.01
C VAL A 16 1.14 -21.69 -7.58
N ILE A 17 1.31 -22.16 -6.35
CA ILE A 17 0.45 -23.13 -5.70
C ILE A 17 -0.85 -22.45 -5.26
N ASP A 18 -0.72 -21.29 -4.61
CA ASP A 18 -1.85 -20.56 -4.03
C ASP A 18 -1.55 -19.06 -3.90
N ARG A 19 -2.59 -18.23 -3.77
CA ARG A 19 -2.43 -16.78 -3.62
C ARG A 19 -3.57 -16.16 -2.81
N ILE A 20 -3.21 -15.18 -1.98
CA ILE A 20 -4.13 -14.23 -1.36
C ILE A 20 -3.97 -12.91 -2.11
N SER A 21 -5.08 -12.45 -2.70
CA SER A 21 -5.16 -11.12 -3.27
C SER A 21 -5.17 -10.07 -2.15
N PHE A 22 -4.80 -8.84 -2.48
CA PHE A 22 -4.87 -7.76 -1.50
C PHE A 22 -6.33 -7.50 -1.11
N GLU A 23 -6.69 -7.91 0.10
CA GLU A 23 -8.00 -7.67 0.70
C GLU A 23 -7.87 -6.66 1.85
N SER A 24 -8.89 -5.81 2.01
CA SER A 24 -8.89 -4.73 3.01
C SER A 24 -8.72 -5.24 4.44
N ASP A 25 -9.21 -6.46 4.72
CA ASP A 25 -9.16 -7.07 6.05
C ASP A 25 -7.73 -7.50 6.43
N TYR A 26 -6.96 -8.00 5.47
CA TYR A 26 -5.60 -8.48 5.69
C TYR A 26 -4.54 -7.39 5.47
N LYS A 27 -4.83 -6.41 4.60
CA LYS A 27 -3.88 -5.35 4.16
C LYS A 27 -2.55 -5.89 3.64
N TYR A 28 -2.53 -7.14 3.19
CA TYR A 28 -1.39 -7.76 2.52
C TYR A 28 -1.89 -8.67 1.38
N ALA A 29 -0.98 -8.95 0.45
CA ALA A 29 -1.11 -9.99 -0.55
C ALA A 29 -0.02 -11.03 -0.29
N ALA A 30 -0.32 -12.30 -0.57
CA ALA A 30 0.62 -13.40 -0.41
C ALA A 30 0.58 -14.32 -1.63
N THR A 31 1.72 -14.84 -2.04
CA THR A 31 1.82 -15.84 -3.11
C THR A 31 2.68 -17.00 -2.64
N PHE A 32 2.18 -18.22 -2.82
CA PHE A 32 2.86 -19.44 -2.44
C PHE A 32 3.35 -20.14 -3.69
N HIS A 33 4.65 -20.40 -3.75
CA HIS A 33 5.32 -20.92 -4.93
C HIS A 33 5.98 -22.25 -4.62
N TYR A 34 5.90 -23.17 -5.58
CA TYR A 34 6.72 -24.34 -5.61
C TYR A 34 8.14 -23.96 -6.06
N VAL A 35 9.16 -24.40 -5.32
CA VAL A 35 10.58 -24.15 -5.64
C VAL A 35 11.28 -25.45 -6.04
N SER A 36 11.09 -26.52 -5.27
CA SER A 36 11.65 -27.84 -5.55
C SER A 36 10.88 -28.94 -4.81
N GLU A 37 11.24 -30.20 -5.03
CA GLU A 37 10.61 -31.36 -4.39
C GLU A 37 10.73 -31.37 -2.85
N HIS A 38 11.56 -30.49 -2.29
CA HIS A 38 11.77 -30.37 -0.84
C HIS A 38 11.41 -28.98 -0.30
N LYS A 39 11.11 -28.00 -1.16
CA LYS A 39 10.95 -26.61 -0.76
C LYS A 39 9.84 -25.89 -1.50
N ASN A 40 9.01 -25.20 -0.72
CA ASN A 40 8.09 -24.17 -1.19
C ASN A 40 8.46 -22.83 -0.57
N SER A 41 8.17 -21.74 -1.26
CA SER A 41 8.44 -20.38 -0.76
C SER A 41 7.18 -19.54 -0.79
N LEU A 42 6.90 -18.90 0.34
CA LEU A 42 5.84 -17.92 0.51
C LEU A 42 6.44 -16.52 0.41
N TYR A 43 5.86 -15.68 -0.44
CA TYR A 43 6.17 -14.26 -0.54
C TYR A 43 4.97 -13.44 -0.10
N VAL A 44 5.20 -12.41 0.70
CA VAL A 44 4.15 -11.58 1.28
C VAL A 44 4.52 -10.12 1.08
N MET A 45 3.58 -9.33 0.57
CA MET A 45 3.73 -7.89 0.40
C MET A 45 2.51 -7.15 0.91
N GLY A 46 2.69 -6.11 1.71
CA GLY A 46 1.55 -5.43 2.32
C GLY A 46 1.90 -4.16 3.07
N ALA A 47 0.95 -3.72 3.89
CA ALA A 47 1.14 -2.63 4.83
C ALA A 47 2.32 -2.94 5.76
N PRO A 48 3.28 -2.00 5.94
CA PRO A 48 4.45 -2.22 6.78
C PRO A 48 4.11 -2.68 8.21
N GLU A 49 3.09 -2.12 8.83
CA GLU A 49 2.68 -2.50 10.19
C GLU A 49 2.29 -3.98 10.29
N GLU A 50 1.49 -4.47 9.34
CA GLU A 50 1.01 -5.86 9.33
C GLU A 50 2.14 -6.86 9.06
N ILE A 51 3.06 -6.52 8.15
CA ILE A 51 4.17 -7.42 7.81
C ILE A 51 5.19 -7.49 8.96
N ILE A 52 5.51 -6.35 9.60
CA ILE A 52 6.43 -6.31 10.76
C ILE A 52 5.83 -7.13 11.91
N ALA A 53 4.55 -6.97 12.22
CA ALA A 53 3.88 -7.73 13.28
C ALA A 53 3.88 -9.25 13.05
N ARG A 54 3.98 -9.69 11.80
CA ARG A 54 4.01 -11.11 11.40
C ARG A 54 5.42 -11.65 11.19
N SER A 55 6.45 -10.79 11.29
CA SER A 55 7.84 -11.15 11.08
C SER A 55 8.55 -11.43 12.41
N ILE A 56 9.39 -12.45 12.42
CA ILE A 56 10.24 -12.80 13.57
C ILE A 56 11.72 -12.67 13.24
N ASP A 57 12.05 -12.59 11.95
CA ASP A 57 13.39 -12.42 11.44
C ASP A 57 13.45 -11.23 10.49
N LEU A 58 14.66 -10.70 10.31
CA LEU A 58 15.04 -9.69 9.33
C LEU A 58 16.15 -10.28 8.46
N ASP A 59 16.03 -10.12 7.14
CA ASP A 59 17.11 -10.44 6.21
C ASP A 59 18.00 -9.20 6.03
N ILE A 60 19.25 -9.32 6.47
CA ILE A 60 20.28 -8.30 6.31
C ILE A 60 21.38 -8.92 5.45
N ASP A 61 21.49 -8.47 4.21
CA ASP A 61 22.50 -8.93 3.24
C ASP A 61 22.55 -10.46 3.08
N GLY A 62 21.38 -11.11 3.06
CA GLY A 62 21.25 -12.57 2.95
C GLY A 62 21.51 -13.32 4.25
N ARG A 63 21.65 -12.61 5.37
CA ARG A 63 21.72 -13.20 6.72
C ARG A 63 20.42 -12.97 7.44
N LYS A 64 19.90 -14.05 8.01
CA LYS A 64 18.70 -14.02 8.84
C LYS A 64 19.08 -13.65 10.27
N GLU A 65 18.68 -12.48 10.72
CA GLU A 65 18.79 -12.02 12.11
C GLU A 65 17.42 -12.00 12.78
N LYS A 66 17.35 -12.17 14.11
CA LYS A 66 16.07 -12.11 14.81
C LYS A 66 15.58 -10.67 14.85
N LEU A 67 14.33 -10.45 14.46
CA LEU A 67 13.69 -9.14 14.56
C LEU A 67 13.34 -8.86 16.03
N GLY A 68 14.19 -8.09 16.70
CA GLY A 68 13.94 -7.62 18.07
C GLY A 68 12.98 -6.43 18.12
N THR A 69 12.44 -6.13 19.31
CA THR A 69 11.56 -4.96 19.54
C THR A 69 12.23 -3.64 19.15
N SER A 70 13.52 -3.46 19.49
CA SER A 70 14.26 -2.26 19.12
C SER A 70 14.40 -2.07 17.60
N GLU A 71 14.48 -3.16 16.84
CA GLU A 71 14.60 -3.11 15.39
C GLU A 71 13.25 -2.87 14.73
N SER A 72 12.19 -3.52 15.22
CA SER A 72 10.82 -3.23 14.76
C SER A 72 10.46 -1.77 14.97
N ASP A 73 10.85 -1.17 16.11
CA ASP A 73 10.59 0.25 16.39
C ASP A 73 11.34 1.17 15.42
N LYS A 74 12.61 0.87 15.12
CA LYS A 74 13.40 1.61 14.11
C LYS A 74 12.76 1.53 12.72
N LEU A 75 12.27 0.35 12.35
CA LEU A 75 11.58 0.13 11.07
C LEU A 75 10.27 0.91 11.01
N MET A 76 9.50 0.94 12.09
CA MET A 76 8.27 1.74 12.17
C MET A 76 8.55 3.25 12.06
N GLN A 77 9.56 3.76 12.76
CA GLN A 77 9.98 5.17 12.61
C GLN A 77 10.43 5.49 11.17
N LYS A 78 11.12 4.54 10.52
CA LYS A 78 11.53 4.70 9.12
C LYS A 78 10.32 4.76 8.19
N PHE A 79 9.34 3.88 8.41
CA PHE A 79 8.07 3.87 7.69
C PHE A 79 7.34 5.21 7.84
N GLU A 80 7.20 5.73 9.07
CA GLU A 80 6.58 7.03 9.32
C GLU A 80 7.30 8.17 8.57
N SER A 81 8.63 8.20 8.62
CA SER A 81 9.44 9.20 7.92
C SER A 81 9.27 9.15 6.40
N LEU A 82 9.12 7.96 5.82
CA LEU A 82 8.89 7.79 4.38
C LEU A 82 7.47 8.22 3.99
N THR A 83 6.47 7.87 4.81
CA THR A 83 5.07 8.26 4.59
C THR A 83 4.88 9.77 4.71
N GLN A 84 5.56 10.43 5.67
CA GLN A 84 5.57 11.90 5.79
C GLN A 84 6.12 12.60 4.54
N LYS A 85 6.97 11.93 3.75
CA LYS A 85 7.47 12.43 2.47
C LYS A 85 6.50 12.21 1.31
N GLY A 86 5.28 11.73 1.59
CA GLY A 86 4.25 11.43 0.59
C GLY A 86 4.57 10.20 -0.26
N LEU A 87 5.43 9.30 0.22
CA LEU A 87 5.77 8.06 -0.47
C LEU A 87 4.78 6.96 -0.06
N ARG A 88 4.35 6.16 -1.04
CA ARG A 88 3.61 4.93 -0.76
C ARG A 88 4.62 3.84 -0.38
N VAL A 89 4.55 3.34 0.85
CA VAL A 89 5.49 2.34 1.35
C VAL A 89 4.80 0.97 1.43
N LEU A 90 5.48 -0.06 0.96
CA LEU A 90 5.08 -1.46 1.11
C LEU A 90 6.20 -2.22 1.79
N ALA A 91 5.86 -3.19 2.64
CA ALA A 91 6.83 -4.13 3.19
C ALA A 91 6.79 -5.46 2.45
N CYS A 92 7.95 -6.08 2.30
CA CYS A 92 8.11 -7.38 1.67
C CYS A 92 8.77 -8.34 2.66
N ALA A 93 8.17 -9.52 2.78
CA ALA A 93 8.70 -10.59 3.60
C ALA A 93 8.55 -11.93 2.87
N HIS A 94 9.36 -12.90 3.27
CA HIS A 94 9.27 -14.25 2.73
C HIS A 94 9.40 -15.28 3.85
N LYS A 95 9.00 -16.51 3.52
CA LYS A 95 9.22 -17.66 4.36
C LYS A 95 9.27 -18.93 3.54
N ASP A 96 10.22 -19.79 3.88
CA ASP A 96 10.36 -21.09 3.25
C ASP A 96 9.65 -22.17 4.06
N TYR A 97 9.09 -23.13 3.35
CA TYR A 97 8.35 -24.26 3.88
C TYR A 97 8.82 -25.56 3.22
N GLU A 98 8.69 -26.68 3.92
CA GLU A 98 8.91 -27.99 3.32
C GLU A 98 7.87 -28.26 2.22
N ALA A 99 8.30 -28.91 1.14
CA ALA A 99 7.40 -29.36 0.09
C ALA A 99 6.39 -30.36 0.67
N GLY A 100 5.09 -30.04 0.57
CA GLY A 100 4.01 -30.87 1.10
C GLY A 100 3.46 -30.43 2.47
N ILE A 101 3.84 -29.24 2.96
CA ILE A 101 3.18 -28.66 4.13
C ILE A 101 1.66 -28.63 3.95
N LYS A 102 0.95 -29.12 4.96
CA LYS A 102 -0.51 -29.08 5.00
C LYS A 102 -0.96 -27.78 5.67
N TYR A 103 -1.85 -27.07 5.00
CA TYR A 103 -2.51 -25.87 5.52
C TYR A 103 -3.98 -25.89 5.07
N GLN A 104 -4.86 -25.25 5.84
CA GLN A 104 -6.26 -25.12 5.46
C GLN A 104 -6.49 -23.84 4.67
N ASN A 105 -5.92 -22.73 5.15
CA ASN A 105 -5.95 -21.45 4.46
C ASN A 105 -4.53 -20.92 4.30
N LEU A 106 -4.25 -20.24 3.19
CA LEU A 106 -2.92 -19.68 2.96
C LEU A 106 -2.53 -18.65 4.04
N SER A 107 -3.51 -17.98 4.66
CA SER A 107 -3.31 -17.04 5.76
C SER A 107 -2.67 -17.68 6.99
N ASP A 108 -2.85 -18.99 7.20
CA ASP A 108 -2.23 -19.76 8.29
C ASP A 108 -0.70 -19.81 8.15
N LEU A 109 -0.20 -19.72 6.92
CA LEU A 109 1.22 -19.68 6.58
C LEU A 109 1.82 -18.28 6.68
N VAL A 110 1.00 -17.22 6.78
CA VAL A 110 1.45 -15.82 6.84
C VAL A 110 1.80 -15.44 8.29
N LYS A 111 2.77 -16.14 8.87
CA LYS A 111 3.28 -15.91 10.24
C LYS A 111 4.73 -16.36 10.39
N GLY A 112 5.45 -15.72 11.31
CA GLY A 112 6.87 -16.02 11.56
C GLY A 112 7.71 -15.78 10.31
N LEU A 113 7.45 -14.66 9.64
CA LEU A 113 8.07 -14.30 8.37
C LEU A 113 9.49 -13.74 8.58
N THR A 114 10.26 -13.74 7.51
CA THR A 114 11.53 -13.02 7.41
C THR A 114 11.30 -11.76 6.59
N LEU A 115 11.34 -10.61 7.26
CA LEU A 115 11.22 -9.30 6.62
C LEU A 115 12.46 -9.04 5.77
N VAL A 116 12.29 -8.68 4.50
CA VAL A 116 13.41 -8.30 3.62
C VAL A 116 13.62 -6.78 3.65
N GLY A 117 12.52 -6.02 3.68
CA GLY A 117 12.58 -4.57 3.77
C GLY A 117 11.37 -3.86 3.19
N PHE A 118 11.56 -2.57 2.91
CA PHE A 118 10.52 -1.68 2.40
C PHE A 118 10.76 -1.24 0.96
N ILE A 119 9.69 -1.21 0.20
CA ILE A 119 9.61 -0.60 -1.12
C ILE A 119 8.88 0.73 -0.98
N ALA A 120 9.58 1.83 -1.22
CA ALA A 120 8.98 3.17 -1.26
C ALA A 120 8.73 3.59 -2.71
N LEU A 121 7.46 3.74 -3.06
CA LEU A 121 7.00 4.18 -4.37
C LEU A 121 6.66 5.66 -4.26
N LYS A 122 7.41 6.50 -4.98
CA LYS A 122 7.02 7.89 -5.18
C LYS A 122 5.86 7.90 -6.16
N ASP A 123 4.67 8.28 -5.69
CA ASP A 123 3.55 8.50 -6.59
C ASP A 123 3.94 9.64 -7.54
N PRO A 124 3.99 9.41 -8.87
CA PRO A 124 4.11 10.51 -9.79
C PRO A 124 2.80 11.28 -9.68
N LEU A 125 2.78 12.34 -8.86
CA LEU A 125 1.73 13.35 -8.90
C LEU A 125 1.47 13.63 -10.37
N ARG A 126 0.27 13.27 -10.86
CA ARG A 126 -0.17 13.61 -12.22
C ARG A 126 0.12 15.09 -12.42
N GLN A 127 1.11 15.43 -13.25
CA GLN A 127 1.42 16.83 -13.58
C GLN A 127 0.21 17.50 -14.29
N ASP A 128 -0.67 16.67 -14.82
CA ASP A 128 -1.94 16.96 -15.49
C ASP A 128 -3.09 17.32 -14.54
N ALA A 129 -2.93 17.21 -13.21
CA ALA A 129 -3.91 17.75 -12.27
C ALA A 129 -3.81 19.29 -12.09
N LYS A 130 -2.78 19.93 -12.66
CA LYS A 130 -2.64 21.40 -12.65
C LYS A 130 -3.38 22.10 -13.80
N GLU A 131 -3.85 21.39 -14.83
CA GLU A 131 -4.58 21.99 -15.95
C GLU A 131 -6.11 22.04 -15.77
N ILE A 132 -6.67 21.40 -14.75
CA ILE A 132 -8.13 21.46 -14.51
C ILE A 132 -8.56 22.71 -13.71
N TYR A 133 -7.61 23.43 -13.08
CA TYR A 133 -7.91 24.65 -12.33
C TYR A 133 -7.79 25.97 -13.12
N TRP A 134 -7.29 25.93 -14.37
CA TRP A 134 -7.04 27.17 -15.15
C TRP A 134 -8.11 27.53 -16.19
N HIS A 135 -9.04 26.64 -16.55
CA HIS A 135 -10.07 26.94 -17.55
C HIS A 135 -11.42 27.46 -17.02
N HIS A 136 -11.59 27.61 -15.70
CA HIS A 136 -12.83 28.14 -15.10
C HIS A 136 -12.75 29.60 -14.61
N GLN A 137 -11.72 30.35 -14.98
CA GLN A 137 -11.67 31.81 -14.81
C GLN A 137 -11.28 32.52 -16.11
N LYS A 138 -12.23 32.64 -17.05
CA LYS A 138 -12.49 33.86 -17.84
C LYS A 138 -13.72 33.64 -18.73
N GLY A 139 -14.87 33.70 -18.09
CA GLY A 139 -16.18 33.87 -18.74
C GLY A 139 -16.99 34.87 -17.92
N ARG A 140 -16.51 36.11 -17.83
CA ARG A 140 -17.24 37.20 -17.20
C ARG A 140 -18.29 37.68 -18.21
N HIS A 141 -19.55 37.27 -18.08
CA HIS A 141 -20.69 38.14 -18.37
C HIS A 141 -21.92 37.65 -17.60
N SER A 142 -22.31 38.47 -16.61
CA SER A 142 -23.58 38.56 -15.89
C SER A 142 -24.39 37.27 -15.71
N HIS A 143 -24.65 36.87 -14.47
CA HIS A 143 -26.00 36.83 -13.91
C HIS A 143 -25.94 36.41 -12.43
N ARG A 144 -26.44 37.32 -11.58
CA ARG A 144 -27.11 37.10 -10.29
C ARG A 144 -26.57 36.03 -9.31
N TYR A 145 -26.09 36.55 -8.18
CA TYR A 145 -25.98 35.92 -6.86
C TYR A 145 -27.08 34.90 -6.55
N CYS A 146 -26.70 33.77 -5.92
CA CYS A 146 -27.45 33.13 -4.84
C CYS A 146 -26.49 32.31 -3.97
N ASN A 147 -26.26 32.80 -2.77
CA ASN A 147 -25.40 32.24 -1.72
C ASN A 147 -26.20 31.13 -1.01
N TRP A 148 -25.82 29.86 -1.16
CA TRP A 148 -26.38 28.76 -0.35
C TRP A 148 -25.40 28.44 0.79
N ARG A 149 -25.45 29.27 1.84
CA ARG A 149 -25.18 28.80 3.20
C ARG A 149 -26.50 28.34 3.81
N SER A 150 -26.40 27.27 4.57
CA SER A 150 -27.41 26.51 5.30
C SER A 150 -28.67 27.26 5.78
N PRO A 151 -29.81 26.57 5.89
CA PRO A 151 -31.06 27.15 6.37
C PRO A 151 -31.00 27.22 7.89
N ILE A 152 -30.98 28.41 8.49
CA ILE A 152 -31.49 28.68 9.83
C ILE A 152 -31.67 30.20 9.92
N ASN A 153 -32.92 30.62 10.17
CA ASN A 153 -33.35 31.90 10.75
C ASN A 153 -32.62 33.19 10.32
N CYS A 154 -33.34 34.11 9.68
CA CYS A 154 -33.97 35.19 10.45
C CYS A 154 -34.85 36.06 9.57
N GLN A 155 -36.02 36.35 10.12
CA GLN A 155 -36.97 37.31 9.62
C GLN A 155 -36.39 38.73 9.59
N SER A 156 -37.11 39.57 8.85
CA SER A 156 -37.37 40.98 9.12
C SER A 156 -36.59 42.03 8.31
N HIS A 157 -37.41 42.97 7.82
CA HIS A 157 -37.07 44.35 7.46
C HIS A 157 -36.21 44.53 6.20
N CYS A 158 -36.49 45.43 5.27
CA CYS A 158 -37.35 46.60 5.32
C CYS A 158 -37.74 46.99 3.88
N ARG A 159 -39.04 47.24 3.66
CA ARG A 159 -39.54 48.01 2.51
C ARG A 159 -38.99 49.45 2.59
N ARG A 160 -38.95 50.09 1.42
CA ARG A 160 -38.97 51.55 1.11
C ARG A 160 -37.65 52.03 0.52
N ASN A 161 -37.61 52.95 -0.44
CA ASN A 161 -38.57 53.56 -1.37
C ASN A 161 -37.70 54.51 -2.22
N ARG A 162 -38.07 54.71 -3.50
CA ARG A 162 -37.84 55.91 -4.32
C ARG A 162 -36.45 56.57 -4.35
N SER A 163 -35.91 56.70 -5.56
CA SER A 163 -36.01 57.95 -6.35
C SER A 163 -36.02 57.59 -7.83
#